data_AF-A0A257XNK3-F1
#
_entry.id   AF-A0A257XNK3-F1
#
_cell.length_a   1.000
_cell.length_b   1.000
_cell.length_c   1.000
_cell.angle_alpha   90.00
_cell.angle_beta   90.00
_cell.angle_gamma   90.00
#
_symmetry.space_group_name_H-M   'P 1'
#
loop_
_entity.id
_entity.type
_entity.pdbx_description
1 polymer ?
#
loop_
_entity_poly.entity_id
_entity_poly.type
_entity_poly.pdbx_seq_one_letter_code
_entity_poly.pdbx_strand_id
1 'polypeptide(L)'
;MNATPKFLAADAHVDALAVQPLPNSRKIYVEGSTPDIRVPMREISQDDTPTNLGGEKNPAIFVYDCSGPYSDPAVSIDIRKGLPSMRTGWIESRGDTEVLSDLSSEYGRQQAANPELAGMRFPELARTPRRAKAGMNVTQMHYARQGIITPEMEFIAIRENNNRTAYLESLKQTGPLGDKLATMMNRQHPGQNYGANLQNEITPEFVRSEIARGRAIIPNNINHPESEPMIIGRNFLVKINANIGNSALGSSIHEEVEKMTWAI
;
A
#
# COMPACT_ATOMS: atom_id res chain seq x y z
N MET A 1 -0.94 -36.20 22.50
CA MET A 1 -1.35 -36.29 21.08
C MET A 1 -1.64 -34.86 20.62
N ASN A 2 -0.64 -34.17 20.08
CA ASN A 2 -0.82 -32.80 19.59
C ASN A 2 -1.17 -32.89 18.10
N ALA A 3 -2.44 -33.18 17.81
CA ALA A 3 -2.94 -32.98 16.45
C ALA A 3 -3.06 -31.47 16.27
N THR A 4 -2.20 -30.88 15.45
CA THR A 4 -2.37 -29.49 15.00
C THR A 4 -3.76 -29.39 14.36
N PRO A 5 -4.63 -28.49 14.82
CA PRO A 5 -5.99 -28.41 14.29
C PRO A 5 -5.96 -28.22 12.78
N LYS A 6 -6.74 -29.01 12.05
CA LYS A 6 -6.82 -28.95 10.59
C LYS A 6 -7.50 -27.63 10.19
N PHE A 7 -6.80 -26.76 9.47
CA PHE A 7 -7.39 -25.53 8.97
C PHE A 7 -8.51 -25.82 7.96
N LEU A 8 -9.63 -25.13 8.13
CA LEU A 8 -10.75 -25.11 7.18
C LEU A 8 -11.02 -23.66 6.76
N ALA A 9 -11.15 -23.43 5.45
CA ALA A 9 -11.42 -22.10 4.90
C ALA A 9 -12.72 -21.47 5.45
N ALA A 10 -13.68 -22.29 5.88
CA ALA A 10 -14.94 -21.83 6.46
C ALA A 10 -14.76 -21.07 7.79
N ASP A 11 -13.74 -21.44 8.58
CA ASP A 11 -13.47 -20.89 9.92
C ASP A 11 -12.50 -19.70 9.88
N ALA A 12 -12.08 -19.31 8.68
CA ALA A 12 -11.09 -18.28 8.46
C ALA A 12 -11.66 -16.89 8.82
N HIS A 13 -11.03 -16.23 9.79
CA HIS A 13 -11.33 -14.87 10.21
C HIS A 13 -10.04 -14.08 10.43
N VAL A 14 -10.14 -12.75 10.40
CA VAL A 14 -9.04 -11.85 10.80
C VAL A 14 -9.07 -11.65 12.31
N ASP A 15 -7.90 -11.47 12.93
CA ASP A 15 -7.83 -11.08 14.34
C ASP A 15 -8.53 -9.72 14.53
N ALA A 16 -9.44 -9.67 15.50
CA ALA A 16 -10.17 -8.47 15.86
C ALA A 16 -9.23 -7.33 16.30
N LEU A 17 -8.08 -7.63 16.92
CA LEU A 17 -7.10 -6.63 17.31
C LEU A 17 -6.40 -6.00 16.11
N ALA A 18 -6.16 -6.77 15.05
CA ALA A 18 -5.50 -6.31 13.84
C ALA A 18 -6.37 -5.34 13.00
N VAL A 19 -7.68 -5.28 13.27
CA VAL A 19 -8.62 -4.38 12.59
C VAL A 19 -9.13 -3.23 13.46
N GLN A 20 -8.57 -3.05 14.66
CA GLN A 20 -8.90 -1.88 15.47
C GLN A 20 -8.22 -0.63 14.93
N PRO A 21 -8.92 0.52 14.88
CA PRO A 21 -8.29 1.79 14.59
C PRO A 21 -7.15 2.09 15.57
N LEU A 22 -6.03 2.57 15.05
CA LEU A 22 -4.92 3.01 15.89
C LEU A 22 -5.33 4.25 16.70
N PRO A 23 -5.05 4.30 18.03
CA PRO A 23 -5.50 5.38 18.91
C PRO A 23 -5.17 6.78 18.37
N ASN A 24 -6.11 7.72 18.55
CA ASN A 24 -5.99 9.12 18.14
C ASN A 24 -5.65 9.32 16.65
N SER A 25 -6.01 8.35 15.82
CA SER A 25 -5.76 8.43 14.39
C SER A 25 -6.85 7.76 13.57
N ARG A 26 -6.95 8.14 12.31
CA ARG A 26 -7.89 7.57 11.35
C ARG A 26 -7.25 7.38 9.98
N LYS A 27 -7.73 6.39 9.25
CA LYS A 27 -7.43 6.24 7.82
C LYS A 27 -8.00 7.43 7.06
N ILE A 28 -7.21 7.97 6.16
CA ILE A 28 -7.66 8.93 5.15
C ILE A 28 -7.18 8.47 3.77
N TYR A 29 -7.81 9.01 2.73
CA TYR A 29 -7.38 8.80 1.36
C TYR A 29 -7.19 10.16 0.67
N VAL A 30 -6.02 10.34 0.05
CA VAL A 30 -5.77 11.47 -0.84
C VAL A 30 -6.12 11.04 -2.26
N GLU A 31 -7.06 11.74 -2.88
CA GLU A 31 -7.48 11.48 -4.25
C GLU A 31 -6.41 11.97 -5.23
N GLY A 32 -6.14 11.16 -6.27
CA GLY A 32 -5.27 11.52 -7.39
C GLY A 32 -6.01 12.23 -8.51
N SER A 33 -5.46 12.15 -9.72
CA SER A 33 -6.04 12.74 -10.92
C SER A 33 -7.37 12.11 -11.34
N THR A 34 -7.65 10.90 -10.87
CA THR A 34 -8.90 10.18 -11.10
C THR A 34 -9.48 9.64 -9.78
N PRO A 35 -10.82 9.51 -9.64
CA PRO A 35 -11.46 9.09 -8.38
C PRO A 35 -11.09 7.69 -7.89
N ASP A 36 -10.58 6.84 -8.77
CA ASP A 36 -10.11 5.49 -8.45
C ASP A 36 -8.68 5.46 -7.88
N ILE A 37 -7.90 6.54 -8.01
CA ILE A 37 -6.61 6.70 -7.34
C ILE A 37 -6.87 7.30 -5.96
N ARG A 38 -6.98 6.42 -4.95
CA ARG A 38 -7.18 6.80 -3.55
C ARG A 38 -5.99 6.35 -2.73
N VAL A 39 -5.11 7.29 -2.37
CA VAL A 39 -3.83 6.99 -1.72
C VAL A 39 -3.98 7.01 -0.20
N PRO A 40 -3.80 5.86 0.48
CA PRO A 40 -4.03 5.76 1.91
C PRO A 40 -2.92 6.43 2.69
N MET A 41 -3.33 7.17 3.71
CA MET A 41 -2.47 7.73 4.74
C MET A 41 -3.19 7.62 6.08
N ARG A 42 -2.47 7.94 7.15
CA ARG A 42 -3.07 8.03 8.48
C ARG A 42 -2.96 9.45 9.01
N GLU A 43 -4.08 9.97 9.45
CA GLU A 43 -4.21 11.28 10.07
C GLU A 43 -4.23 11.12 11.59
N ILE A 44 -3.34 11.81 12.29
CA ILE A 44 -3.19 11.77 13.75
C ILE A 44 -3.68 13.10 14.32
N SER A 45 -4.69 13.05 15.18
CA SER A 45 -5.18 14.23 15.90
C SER A 45 -4.20 14.62 16.99
N GLN A 46 -4.03 15.93 17.18
CA GLN A 46 -3.21 16.50 18.26
C GLN A 46 -4.11 17.17 19.29
N ASP A 47 -3.69 17.16 20.55
CA ASP A 47 -4.33 17.96 21.59
C ASP A 47 -4.12 19.45 21.33
N ASP A 48 -5.06 20.28 21.77
CA ASP A 48 -4.92 21.74 21.70
C ASP A 48 -3.77 22.20 22.61
N THR A 49 -2.96 23.14 22.13
CA THR A 49 -1.92 23.76 22.94
C THR A 49 -2.56 24.68 23.98
N PRO A 50 -2.36 24.47 25.29
CA PRO A 50 -2.96 25.32 26.31
C PRO A 50 -2.44 26.76 26.19
N THR A 51 -3.36 27.71 26.10
CA THR A 51 -3.05 29.15 26.13
C THR A 51 -3.95 29.84 27.15
N ASN A 52 -3.55 31.04 27.60
CA ASN A 52 -4.35 31.85 28.53
C ASN A 52 -5.74 32.26 27.97
N LEU A 53 -6.02 31.98 26.69
CA LEU A 53 -7.24 32.36 25.97
C LEU A 53 -8.09 31.17 25.51
N GLY A 54 -7.90 29.98 26.09
CA GLY A 54 -8.78 28.82 25.84
C GLY A 54 -8.26 27.78 24.84
N GLY A 55 -6.95 27.77 24.57
CA GLY A 55 -6.28 26.74 23.77
C GLY A 55 -6.12 27.11 22.29
N GLU A 56 -5.00 26.73 21.68
CA GLU A 56 -4.73 26.87 20.25
C GLU A 56 -4.80 25.50 19.57
N LYS A 57 -5.61 25.39 18.52
CA LYS A 57 -5.82 24.13 17.81
C LYS A 57 -4.58 23.75 17.00
N ASN A 58 -4.15 22.50 17.17
CA ASN A 58 -3.08 21.92 16.39
C ASN A 58 -3.66 21.16 15.18
N PRO A 59 -3.16 21.40 13.95
CA PRO A 59 -3.63 20.67 12.78
C PRO A 59 -3.20 19.21 12.88
N ALA A 60 -3.97 18.31 12.29
CA ALA A 60 -3.62 16.89 12.31
C ALA A 60 -2.34 16.61 11.52
N ILE A 61 -1.59 15.60 11.95
CA ILE A 61 -0.36 15.17 11.28
C ILE A 61 -0.68 13.98 10.37
N PHE A 62 -0.21 14.04 9.13
CA PHE A 62 -0.33 12.93 8.18
C PHE A 62 0.93 12.08 8.18
N VAL A 63 0.76 10.77 8.22
CA VAL A 63 1.87 9.81 8.17
C VAL A 63 1.62 8.75 7.10
N TYR A 64 2.71 8.20 6.58
CA TYR A 64 2.69 7.06 5.69
C TYR A 64 2.03 5.87 6.40
N ASP A 65 1.14 5.17 5.71
CA ASP A 65 0.38 4.06 6.28
C ASP A 65 0.43 2.84 5.36
N CYS A 66 0.91 1.72 5.91
CA CYS A 66 1.07 0.44 5.23
C CYS A 66 0.02 -0.60 5.65
N SER A 67 -0.83 -0.28 6.63
CA SER A 67 -1.80 -1.21 7.23
C SER A 67 -2.94 -1.62 6.29
N GLY A 68 -2.97 -1.08 5.06
CA GLY A 68 -3.99 -1.39 4.06
C GLY A 68 -5.42 -1.12 4.54
N PRO A 69 -6.42 -1.86 4.02
CA PRO A 69 -7.81 -1.72 4.43
C PRO A 69 -8.11 -2.17 5.87
N TYR A 70 -7.18 -2.83 6.56
CA TYR A 70 -7.42 -3.41 7.88
C TYR A 70 -7.71 -2.36 8.96
N SER A 71 -7.12 -1.17 8.86
CA SER A 71 -7.37 -0.06 9.80
C SER A 71 -8.46 0.92 9.31
N ASP A 72 -9.15 0.60 8.21
CA ASP A 72 -10.26 1.40 7.70
C ASP A 72 -11.60 0.89 8.26
N PRO A 73 -12.25 1.61 9.18
CA PRO A 73 -13.51 1.17 9.79
C PRO A 73 -14.68 1.12 8.79
N ALA A 74 -14.54 1.72 7.60
CA ALA A 74 -15.54 1.65 6.54
C ALA A 74 -15.43 0.36 5.71
N VAL A 75 -14.37 -0.44 5.88
CA VAL A 75 -14.14 -1.67 5.12
C VAL A 75 -14.43 -2.90 5.97
N SER A 76 -15.35 -3.75 5.50
CA SER A 76 -15.57 -5.06 6.10
C SER A 76 -14.54 -6.06 5.56
N ILE A 77 -13.69 -6.58 6.45
CA ILE A 77 -12.64 -7.55 6.11
C ILE A 77 -13.19 -8.97 6.20
N ASP A 78 -13.23 -9.67 5.07
CA ASP A 78 -13.50 -11.11 5.00
C ASP A 78 -12.35 -11.79 4.25
N ILE A 79 -11.48 -12.48 4.99
CA ILE A 79 -10.29 -13.13 4.41
C ILE A 79 -10.64 -14.25 3.41
N ARG A 80 -11.88 -14.75 3.44
CA ARG A 80 -12.37 -15.75 2.48
C ARG A 80 -12.67 -15.17 1.11
N LYS A 81 -12.89 -13.85 1.05
CA LYS A 81 -13.15 -13.05 -0.16
C LYS A 81 -11.92 -12.28 -0.62
N GLY A 82 -10.94 -12.13 0.26
CA GLY A 82 -9.73 -11.33 0.07
C GLY A 82 -10.01 -9.84 -0.02
N LEU A 83 -8.94 -9.09 -0.29
CA LEU A 83 -9.00 -7.63 -0.38
C LEU A 83 -9.57 -7.17 -1.73
N PRO A 84 -10.16 -5.97 -1.78
CA PRO A 84 -10.59 -5.34 -3.03
C PRO A 84 -9.44 -5.23 -4.04
N SER A 85 -9.70 -5.61 -5.29
CA SER A 85 -8.71 -5.58 -6.36
C SER A 85 -8.61 -4.19 -7.00
N MET A 86 -8.11 -3.21 -6.25
CA MET A 86 -8.12 -1.80 -6.65
C MET A 86 -7.42 -1.51 -7.99
N ARG A 87 -6.38 -2.29 -8.35
CA ARG A 87 -5.59 -2.07 -9.58
C ARG A 87 -6.16 -2.77 -10.81
N THR A 88 -7.23 -3.57 -10.71
CA THR A 88 -7.78 -4.32 -11.85
C THR A 88 -8.10 -3.39 -13.03
N GLY A 89 -8.79 -2.28 -12.77
CA GLY A 89 -9.12 -1.30 -13.81
C GLY A 89 -7.87 -0.71 -14.49
N TRP A 90 -6.81 -0.43 -13.73
CA TRP A 90 -5.55 0.12 -14.25
C TRP A 90 -4.76 -0.87 -15.10
N ILE A 91 -4.88 -2.17 -14.79
CA ILE A 91 -4.22 -3.25 -15.54
C ILE A 91 -4.97 -3.51 -16.83
N GLU A 92 -6.30 -3.52 -16.78
CA GLU A 92 -7.17 -3.76 -17.93
C GLU A 92 -7.14 -2.62 -18.95
N SER A 93 -7.14 -1.37 -18.48
CA SER A 93 -7.20 -0.18 -19.33
C SER A 93 -6.00 -0.01 -20.27
N ARG A 94 -4.84 -0.61 -19.95
CA ARG A 94 -3.64 -0.57 -20.81
C ARG A 94 -3.75 -1.47 -22.04
N GLY A 95 -4.63 -2.47 -22.00
CA GLY A 95 -4.85 -3.36 -23.13
C GLY A 95 -3.65 -4.23 -23.53
N ASP A 96 -2.66 -4.39 -22.66
CA ASP A 96 -1.41 -5.14 -22.91
C ASP A 96 -1.34 -6.49 -22.18
N THR A 97 -2.37 -6.84 -21.40
CA THR A 97 -2.53 -8.16 -20.77
C THR A 97 -3.70 -8.94 -21.34
N GLU A 98 -3.63 -10.26 -21.21
CA GLU A 98 -4.71 -11.20 -21.49
C GLU A 98 -4.91 -12.15 -20.32
N VAL A 99 -6.16 -12.57 -20.09
CA VAL A 99 -6.54 -13.56 -19.08
C VAL A 99 -6.28 -14.95 -19.65
N LEU A 100 -5.63 -15.81 -18.88
CA LEU A 100 -5.42 -17.20 -19.27
C LEU A 100 -6.72 -17.99 -19.12
N SER A 101 -6.85 -19.10 -19.86
CA SER A 101 -7.98 -20.01 -19.66
C SER A 101 -7.85 -20.85 -18.39
N ASP A 102 -6.61 -21.10 -17.94
CA ASP A 102 -6.30 -21.93 -16.77
C ASP A 102 -4.86 -21.63 -16.27
N LEU A 103 -4.48 -22.24 -15.15
CA LEU A 103 -3.13 -22.23 -14.60
C LEU A 103 -2.13 -22.78 -15.62
N SER A 104 -1.11 -21.98 -15.93
CA SER A 104 -0.06 -22.36 -16.88
C SER A 104 0.99 -23.30 -16.28
N SER A 105 1.22 -23.25 -14.96
CA SER A 105 2.22 -24.09 -14.29
C SER A 105 1.70 -25.50 -14.00
N GLU A 106 2.54 -26.50 -14.23
CA GLU A 106 2.23 -27.90 -13.89
C GLU A 106 1.96 -28.07 -12.39
N TYR A 107 2.84 -27.51 -11.55
CA TYR A 107 2.66 -27.51 -10.10
C TYR A 107 1.34 -26.88 -9.67
N GLY A 108 0.95 -25.74 -10.26
CA GLY A 108 -0.32 -25.08 -9.95
C GLY A 108 -1.52 -25.97 -10.27
N ARG A 109 -1.53 -26.62 -11.45
CA ARG A 109 -2.58 -27.56 -11.83
C ARG A 109 -2.64 -28.77 -10.90
N GLN A 110 -1.50 -29.35 -10.54
CA GLN A 110 -1.43 -30.46 -9.59
C GLN A 110 -1.98 -30.07 -8.22
N GLN A 111 -1.57 -28.91 -7.68
CA GLN A 111 -2.06 -28.41 -6.40
C GLN A 111 -3.53 -28.02 -6.44
N ALA A 112 -4.07 -27.55 -7.57
CA ALA A 112 -5.50 -27.25 -7.75
C ALA A 112 -6.35 -28.53 -7.83
N ALA A 113 -5.82 -29.61 -8.41
CA ALA A 113 -6.51 -30.89 -8.51
C ALA A 113 -6.43 -31.75 -7.22
N ASN A 114 -5.52 -31.44 -6.28
CA ASN A 114 -5.30 -32.25 -5.07
C ASN A 114 -6.54 -32.26 -4.14
N PRO A 115 -7.22 -33.40 -3.90
CA PRO A 115 -8.40 -33.45 -3.03
C PRO A 115 -8.10 -33.10 -1.56
N GLU A 116 -6.88 -33.36 -1.08
CA GLU A 116 -6.50 -33.11 0.32
C GLU A 116 -6.51 -31.62 0.68
N LEU A 117 -6.28 -30.76 -0.33
CA LEU A 117 -6.26 -29.31 -0.17
C LEU A 117 -7.62 -28.65 -0.38
N ALA A 118 -8.66 -29.41 -0.77
CA ALA A 118 -9.96 -28.84 -1.13
C ALA A 118 -10.57 -28.00 0.01
N GLY A 119 -10.45 -28.46 1.27
CA GLY A 119 -10.94 -27.74 2.45
C GLY A 119 -10.13 -26.51 2.85
N MET A 120 -8.92 -26.33 2.29
CA MET A 120 -8.05 -25.17 2.54
C MET A 120 -8.19 -24.09 1.47
N ARG A 121 -8.83 -24.39 0.34
CA ARG A 121 -9.02 -23.42 -0.75
C ARG A 121 -10.16 -22.47 -0.41
N PHE A 122 -9.99 -21.23 -0.81
CA PHE A 122 -11.03 -20.21 -0.77
C PHE A 122 -11.72 -20.14 -2.13
N PRO A 123 -12.91 -20.75 -2.32
CA PRO A 123 -13.56 -20.83 -3.62
C PRO A 123 -13.92 -19.45 -4.18
N GLU A 124 -14.24 -18.49 -3.32
CA GLU A 124 -14.53 -17.10 -3.71
C GLU A 124 -13.28 -16.33 -4.20
N LEU A 125 -12.08 -16.89 -3.99
CA LEU A 125 -10.79 -16.32 -4.42
C LEU A 125 -10.23 -16.97 -5.69
N ALA A 126 -11.00 -17.82 -6.38
CA ALA A 126 -10.57 -18.44 -7.63
C ALA A 126 -10.43 -17.38 -8.74
N ARG A 127 -9.21 -16.87 -8.91
CA ARG A 127 -8.86 -15.88 -9.94
C ARG A 127 -8.08 -16.52 -11.06
N THR A 128 -8.45 -16.17 -12.28
CA THR A 128 -7.74 -16.64 -13.46
C THR A 128 -6.53 -15.74 -13.71
N PRO A 129 -5.31 -16.30 -13.79
CA PRO A 129 -4.12 -15.48 -13.96
C PRO A 129 -4.10 -14.72 -15.28
N ARG A 130 -3.45 -13.56 -15.26
CA ARG A 130 -3.12 -12.74 -16.42
C ARG A 130 -1.67 -12.93 -16.85
N ARG A 131 -1.41 -12.75 -18.14
CA ARG A 131 -0.07 -12.58 -18.71
C ARG A 131 -0.01 -11.39 -19.65
N ALA A 132 1.19 -10.94 -19.99
CA ALA A 132 1.37 -10.00 -21.09
C ALA A 132 0.94 -10.64 -22.42
N LYS A 133 0.31 -9.86 -23.30
CA LYS A 133 0.05 -10.27 -24.68
C LYS A 133 1.36 -10.50 -25.43
N ALA A 134 1.31 -11.32 -26.48
CA ALA A 134 2.47 -11.58 -27.32
C ALA A 134 3.10 -10.25 -27.83
N GLY A 135 4.41 -10.09 -27.63
CA GLY A 135 5.16 -8.90 -28.03
C GLY A 135 5.02 -7.68 -27.11
N MET A 136 4.23 -7.76 -26.04
CA MET A 136 4.05 -6.67 -25.07
C MET A 136 4.93 -6.86 -23.82
N ASN A 137 5.20 -5.76 -23.12
CA ASN A 137 5.90 -5.77 -21.85
C ASN A 137 5.13 -4.93 -20.83
N VAL A 138 4.82 -5.53 -19.69
CA VAL A 138 3.91 -4.96 -18.69
C VAL A 138 4.62 -4.35 -17.49
N THR A 139 5.95 -4.27 -17.53
CA THR A 139 6.76 -3.80 -16.39
C THR A 139 6.73 -2.28 -16.26
N GLN A 140 6.79 -1.79 -15.03
CA GLN A 140 6.86 -0.35 -14.77
C GLN A 140 8.11 0.30 -15.41
N MET A 141 9.22 -0.43 -15.51
CA MET A 141 10.43 0.04 -16.20
C MET A 141 10.22 0.20 -17.71
N HIS A 142 9.40 -0.66 -18.34
CA HIS A 142 9.06 -0.55 -19.75
C HIS A 142 8.27 0.74 -20.02
N TYR A 143 7.17 0.95 -19.29
CA TYR A 143 6.36 2.17 -19.42
C TYR A 143 7.20 3.43 -19.14
N ALA A 144 8.01 3.40 -18.08
CA ALA A 144 8.85 4.52 -17.71
C ALA A 144 9.82 4.92 -18.83
N ARG A 145 10.47 3.95 -19.49
CA ARG A 145 11.40 4.20 -20.60
C ARG A 145 10.71 4.69 -21.87
N GLN A 146 9.42 4.42 -22.03
CA GLN A 146 8.58 4.99 -23.09
C GLN A 146 8.08 6.41 -22.77
N GLY A 147 8.40 6.95 -21.59
CA GLY A 147 7.90 8.25 -21.16
C GLY A 147 6.47 8.22 -20.61
N ILE A 148 5.92 7.05 -20.34
CA ILE A 148 4.55 6.88 -19.83
C ILE A 148 4.56 6.97 -18.31
N ILE A 149 3.72 7.84 -17.76
CA ILE A 149 3.39 7.89 -16.33
C ILE A 149 2.17 7.01 -16.11
N THR A 150 2.30 6.03 -15.23
CA THR A 150 1.22 5.07 -14.93
C THR A 150 0.44 5.51 -13.68
N PRO A 151 -0.79 5.02 -13.46
CA PRO A 151 -1.51 5.23 -12.21
C PRO A 151 -0.70 4.82 -10.97
N GLU A 152 0.14 3.77 -11.05
CA GLU A 152 1.00 3.42 -9.92
C GLU A 152 2.08 4.48 -9.64
N MET A 153 2.67 5.09 -10.68
CA MET A 153 3.66 6.14 -10.51
C MET A 153 3.05 7.40 -9.88
N GLU A 154 1.81 7.75 -10.26
CA GLU A 154 1.07 8.83 -9.63
C GLU A 154 0.72 8.51 -8.17
N PHE A 155 0.17 7.32 -7.91
CA PHE A 155 -0.16 6.85 -6.57
C PHE A 155 1.04 6.98 -5.63
N ILE A 156 2.22 6.56 -6.08
CA ILE A 156 3.48 6.67 -5.33
C ILE A 156 3.88 8.13 -5.11
N ALA A 157 3.75 8.99 -6.11
CA ALA A 157 4.11 10.40 -5.96
C ALA A 157 3.29 11.08 -4.84
N ILE A 158 1.98 10.82 -4.81
CA ILE A 158 1.10 11.28 -3.74
C ILE A 158 1.52 10.65 -2.39
N ARG A 159 1.78 9.34 -2.37
CA ARG A 159 2.11 8.59 -1.13
C ARG A 159 3.41 9.07 -0.50
N GLU A 160 4.44 9.34 -1.29
CA GLU A 160 5.75 9.79 -0.80
C GLU A 160 5.74 11.25 -0.30
N ASN A 161 4.74 12.05 -0.68
CA ASN A 161 4.58 13.43 -0.18
C ASN A 161 3.85 13.51 1.18
N ASN A 162 3.24 12.43 1.68
CA ASN A 162 2.52 12.37 2.97
C ASN A 162 1.58 13.57 3.22
N ASN A 163 0.88 14.05 2.18
CA ASN A 163 -0.03 15.20 2.25
C ASN A 163 0.56 16.46 2.91
N ARG A 164 1.88 16.68 2.77
CA ARG A 164 2.61 17.78 3.40
C ARG A 164 2.07 19.16 3.01
N THR A 165 1.62 19.33 1.77
CA THR A 165 1.06 20.60 1.30
C THR A 165 -0.18 20.98 2.10
N ALA A 166 -1.14 20.06 2.27
CA ALA A 166 -2.34 20.31 3.08
C ALA A 166 -1.98 20.57 4.55
N TYR A 167 -0.99 19.86 5.10
CA TYR A 167 -0.50 20.14 6.45
C TYR A 167 0.03 21.58 6.58
N LEU A 168 0.87 22.04 5.65
CA LEU A 168 1.38 23.42 5.67
C LEU A 168 0.27 24.46 5.49
N GLU A 169 -0.72 24.19 4.64
CA GLU A 169 -1.88 25.07 4.47
C GLU A 169 -2.73 25.17 5.75
N SER A 170 -2.99 24.03 6.40
CA SER A 170 -3.70 24.02 7.69
C SER A 170 -2.93 24.77 8.80
N LEU A 171 -1.59 24.67 8.83
CA LEU A 171 -0.76 25.47 9.74
C LEU A 171 -0.88 26.97 9.47
N LYS A 172 -0.93 27.40 8.21
CA LYS A 172 -1.11 28.83 7.89
C LYS A 172 -2.44 29.37 8.41
N GLN A 173 -3.43 28.52 8.56
CA GLN A 173 -4.76 28.86 9.07
C GLN A 173 -4.82 28.87 10.62
N THR A 174 -3.76 28.48 11.34
CA THR A 174 -3.71 28.52 12.80
C THR A 174 -3.37 29.93 13.29
N GLY A 175 -4.41 30.76 13.47
CA GLY A 175 -4.31 32.04 14.16
C GLY A 175 -3.29 33.03 13.57
N PRO A 176 -2.90 34.06 14.35
CA PRO A 176 -2.04 35.14 13.87
C PRO A 176 -0.59 34.72 13.57
N LEU A 177 -0.15 33.56 14.06
CA LEU A 177 1.22 33.04 13.91
C LEU A 177 1.34 31.91 12.88
N GLY A 178 0.25 31.55 12.19
CA GLY A 178 0.20 30.40 11.28
C GLY A 178 1.29 30.40 10.20
N ASP A 179 1.54 31.52 9.54
CA ASP A 179 2.61 31.64 8.53
C ASP A 179 4.01 31.38 9.11
N LYS A 180 4.25 31.85 10.33
CA LYS A 180 5.50 31.60 11.04
C LYS A 180 5.64 30.13 11.41
N LEU A 181 4.56 29.50 11.89
CA LEU A 181 4.53 28.08 12.22
C LEU A 181 4.76 27.22 10.97
N ALA A 182 4.07 27.49 9.87
CA ALA A 182 4.28 26.80 8.60
C ALA A 182 5.74 26.91 8.13
N THR A 183 6.35 28.10 8.23
CA THR A 183 7.76 28.30 7.88
C THR A 183 8.69 27.50 8.79
N MET A 184 8.44 27.49 10.10
CA MET A 184 9.25 26.76 11.07
C MET A 184 9.14 25.24 10.90
N MET A 185 7.92 24.71 10.74
CA MET A 185 7.67 23.26 10.57
C MET A 185 8.18 22.75 9.22
N ASN A 186 8.25 23.62 8.20
CA ASN A 186 8.78 23.24 6.89
C ASN A 186 10.32 23.16 6.86
N ARG A 187 11.00 23.57 7.93
CA ARG A 187 12.46 23.55 8.02
C ARG A 187 12.95 22.13 8.26
N GLN A 188 13.47 21.50 7.22
CA GLN A 188 14.15 20.21 7.33
C GLN A 188 15.65 20.42 7.57
N HIS A 189 16.24 19.68 8.50
CA HIS A 189 17.69 19.65 8.64
C HIS A 189 18.30 19.07 7.35
N PRO A 190 19.28 19.74 6.70
CA PRO A 190 19.78 19.30 5.39
C PRO A 190 20.39 17.89 5.42
N GLY A 191 20.94 17.50 6.58
CA GLY A 191 21.57 16.20 6.78
C GLY A 191 22.77 16.00 5.84
N GLN A 192 23.19 14.75 5.69
CA GLN A 192 24.16 14.33 4.68
C GLN A 192 23.56 13.17 3.90
N ASN A 193 23.28 13.39 2.61
CA ASN A 193 22.63 12.41 1.74
C ASN A 193 23.63 11.66 0.82
N TYR A 194 24.93 11.98 0.91
CA TYR A 194 26.02 11.40 0.14
C TYR A 194 25.81 11.47 -1.39
N GLY A 195 25.26 12.60 -1.88
CA GLY A 195 25.00 12.83 -3.30
C GLY A 195 23.69 12.25 -3.82
N ALA A 196 22.71 11.98 -2.95
CA ALA A 196 21.37 11.61 -3.37
C ALA A 196 20.63 12.81 -4.00
N ASN A 197 19.67 12.54 -4.87
CA ASN A 197 18.84 13.56 -5.53
C ASN A 197 17.46 13.63 -4.86
N LEU A 198 17.44 13.99 -3.58
CA LEU A 198 16.20 14.14 -2.80
C LEU A 198 15.42 15.36 -3.32
N GLN A 199 14.13 15.18 -3.58
CA GLN A 199 13.25 16.26 -3.98
C GLN A 199 12.53 16.82 -2.76
N ASN A 200 12.17 18.11 -2.82
CA ASN A 200 11.26 18.71 -1.83
C ASN A 200 9.82 18.20 -2.01
N GLU A 201 9.44 17.91 -3.25
CA GLU A 201 8.15 17.38 -3.64
C GLU A 201 8.35 16.29 -4.70
N ILE A 202 7.72 15.14 -4.49
CA ILE A 202 7.81 14.00 -5.38
C ILE A 202 6.71 14.14 -6.44
N THR A 203 7.08 14.25 -7.70
CA THR A 203 6.15 14.30 -8.83
C THR A 203 6.04 12.94 -9.53
N PRO A 204 4.93 12.65 -10.23
CA PRO A 204 4.81 11.42 -11.02
C PRO A 204 5.92 11.29 -12.09
N GLU A 205 6.35 12.42 -12.67
CA GLU A 205 7.46 12.46 -13.62
C GLU A 205 8.80 12.14 -12.96
N PHE A 206 9.06 12.62 -11.73
CA PHE A 206 10.24 12.24 -10.98
C PHE A 206 10.28 10.72 -10.72
N VAL A 207 9.16 10.16 -10.25
CA VAL A 207 8.99 8.71 -10.05
C VAL A 207 9.29 7.94 -11.34
N ARG A 208 8.67 8.32 -12.46
CA ARG A 208 8.93 7.73 -13.78
C ARG A 208 10.40 7.80 -14.15
N SER A 209 11.04 8.95 -13.96
CA SER A 209 12.45 9.16 -14.33
C SER A 209 13.40 8.27 -13.53
N GLU A 210 13.14 8.06 -12.24
CA GLU A 210 13.95 7.18 -11.38
C GLU A 210 13.84 5.71 -11.78
N ILE A 211 12.62 5.29 -12.15
CA ILE A 211 12.34 3.94 -12.64
C ILE A 211 12.99 3.72 -14.02
N ALA A 212 12.87 4.67 -14.94
CA ALA A 212 13.45 4.56 -16.29
C ALA A 212 14.98 4.37 -16.25
N ARG A 213 15.64 5.05 -15.30
CA ARG A 213 17.08 4.99 -15.02
C ARG A 213 17.49 3.77 -14.19
N GLY A 214 16.55 2.95 -13.73
CA GLY A 214 16.83 1.77 -12.91
C GLY A 214 17.32 2.09 -11.49
N ARG A 215 17.04 3.29 -10.96
CA ARG A 215 17.40 3.70 -9.60
C ARG A 215 16.29 3.44 -8.58
N ALA A 216 15.10 3.15 -9.06
CA ALA A 216 13.95 2.77 -8.24
C ALA A 216 13.09 1.72 -8.93
N ILE A 217 12.33 0.98 -8.15
CA ILE A 217 11.43 -0.08 -8.63
C ILE A 217 10.06 0.02 -7.94
N ILE A 218 9.04 -0.47 -8.65
CA ILE A 218 7.69 -0.66 -8.13
C ILE A 218 7.36 -2.16 -8.20
N PRO A 219 7.35 -2.90 -7.08
CA PRO A 219 7.11 -4.34 -7.06
C PRO A 219 5.61 -4.68 -7.18
N ASN A 220 5.05 -4.49 -8.37
CA ASN A 220 3.60 -4.56 -8.60
C ASN A 220 3.22 -5.57 -9.70
N ASN A 221 3.21 -6.87 -9.35
CA ASN A 221 2.79 -7.94 -10.27
C ASN A 221 1.35 -7.69 -10.77
N ILE A 222 1.10 -7.96 -12.06
CA ILE A 222 -0.23 -7.86 -12.69
C ILE A 222 -1.25 -8.85 -12.11
N ASN A 223 -0.78 -9.89 -11.42
CA ASN A 223 -1.62 -10.88 -10.72
C ASN A 223 -1.83 -10.57 -9.23
N HIS A 224 -1.38 -9.40 -8.76
CA HIS A 224 -1.61 -8.93 -7.38
C HIS A 224 -2.36 -7.58 -7.41
N PRO A 225 -3.60 -7.53 -7.92
CA PRO A 225 -4.33 -6.28 -8.12
C PRO A 225 -4.82 -5.62 -6.82
N GLU A 226 -4.74 -6.31 -5.68
CA GLU A 226 -5.04 -5.77 -4.34
C GLU A 226 -3.93 -4.88 -3.78
N SER A 227 -2.72 -4.97 -4.36
CA SER A 227 -1.57 -4.23 -3.87
C SER A 227 -1.78 -2.72 -3.96
N GLU A 228 -1.55 -2.03 -2.85
CA GLU A 228 -1.37 -0.58 -2.83
C GLU A 228 0.06 -0.26 -3.29
N PRO A 229 0.27 0.45 -4.42
CA PRO A 229 1.61 0.70 -4.94
C PRO A 229 2.55 1.39 -3.94
N MET A 230 3.81 0.97 -3.98
CA MET A 230 4.91 1.58 -3.22
C MET A 230 6.20 1.54 -4.05
N ILE A 231 7.17 2.38 -3.68
CA ILE A 231 8.45 2.49 -4.39
C ILE A 231 9.63 2.18 -3.48
N ILE A 232 10.62 1.50 -4.05
CA ILE A 232 11.92 1.23 -3.42
C ILE A 232 12.98 1.94 -4.25
N GLY A 233 13.69 2.87 -3.66
CA GLY A 233 14.79 3.59 -4.30
C GLY A 233 15.46 4.58 -3.35
N ARG A 234 16.71 4.95 -3.65
CA ARG A 234 17.53 5.80 -2.76
C ARG A 234 16.96 7.20 -2.52
N ASN A 235 16.18 7.72 -3.47
CA ASN A 235 15.65 9.08 -3.44
C ASN A 235 14.22 9.18 -2.87
N PHE A 236 13.78 8.14 -2.19
CA PHE A 236 12.44 7.98 -1.58
C PHE A 236 12.58 7.68 -0.09
N LEU A 237 11.46 7.64 0.64
CA LEU A 237 11.45 7.19 2.04
C LEU A 237 12.08 5.79 2.14
N VAL A 238 12.89 5.56 3.18
CA VAL A 238 13.44 4.22 3.44
C VAL A 238 12.31 3.25 3.73
N LYS A 239 12.34 2.08 3.09
CA LYS A 239 11.32 1.04 3.23
C LYS A 239 11.87 -0.10 4.08
N ILE A 240 11.00 -0.72 4.86
CA ILE A 240 11.32 -1.89 5.70
C ILE A 240 10.54 -3.11 5.20
N ASN A 241 11.04 -4.30 5.50
CA ASN A 241 10.41 -5.57 5.14
C ASN A 241 10.35 -6.47 6.38
N ALA A 242 9.19 -7.09 6.61
CA ALA A 242 9.00 -8.12 7.62
C ALA A 242 8.93 -9.49 6.95
N ASN A 243 9.68 -10.47 7.47
CA ASN A 243 9.64 -11.84 6.97
C ASN A 243 8.57 -12.63 7.74
N ILE A 244 7.69 -13.29 7.01
CA ILE A 244 6.72 -14.27 7.51
C ILE A 244 6.98 -15.63 6.85
N GLY A 245 6.38 -16.70 7.35
CA GLY A 245 6.56 -18.04 6.82
C GLY A 245 6.25 -19.14 7.82
N ASN A 246 5.73 -20.24 7.31
CA ASN A 246 5.52 -21.46 8.07
C ASN A 246 6.84 -22.24 8.23
N SER A 247 6.97 -22.96 9.35
CA SER A 247 8.04 -23.94 9.54
C SER A 247 7.48 -25.35 9.38
N ALA A 248 8.32 -26.31 9.00
CA ALA A 248 7.94 -27.73 8.97
C ALA A 248 7.49 -28.27 10.34
N LEU A 249 7.78 -27.55 11.42
CA LEU A 249 7.52 -27.93 12.81
C LEU A 249 6.28 -27.24 13.42
N GLY A 250 5.68 -26.27 12.72
CA GLY A 250 4.52 -25.55 13.23
C GLY A 250 4.30 -24.23 12.50
N SER A 251 3.11 -24.11 11.90
CA SER A 251 2.35 -22.88 11.69
C SER A 251 1.03 -23.23 10.99
N SER A 252 -0.04 -22.49 11.30
CA SER A 252 -1.34 -22.59 10.62
C SER A 252 -1.54 -21.41 9.65
N ILE A 253 -2.47 -21.55 8.69
CA ILE A 253 -2.83 -20.45 7.77
C ILE A 253 -3.29 -19.22 8.55
N HIS A 254 -4.02 -19.41 9.66
CA HIS A 254 -4.50 -18.31 10.49
C HIS A 254 -3.33 -17.54 11.13
N GLU A 255 -2.34 -18.25 11.69
CA GLU A 255 -1.14 -17.63 12.27
C GLU A 255 -0.33 -16.83 11.22
N GLU A 256 -0.23 -17.32 9.97
CA GLU A 256 0.47 -16.58 8.92
C GLU A 256 -0.28 -15.33 8.48
N VAL A 257 -1.61 -15.38 8.43
CA VAL A 257 -2.45 -14.20 8.17
C VAL A 257 -2.32 -13.19 9.30
N GLU A 258 -2.33 -13.63 10.55
CA GLU A 258 -2.15 -12.77 11.73
C GLU A 258 -0.79 -12.08 11.72
N LYS A 259 0.30 -12.83 11.49
CA LYS A 259 1.66 -12.28 11.35
C LYS A 259 1.72 -11.24 10.23
N MET A 260 1.08 -11.50 9.09
CA MET A 260 1.00 -10.55 7.99
C MET A 260 0.29 -9.27 8.43
N THR A 261 -0.91 -9.37 9.00
CA THR A 261 -1.71 -8.20 9.42
C THR A 261 -1.07 -7.41 10.55
N TRP A 262 -0.31 -8.07 11.44
CA TRP A 262 0.39 -7.41 12.54
C TRP A 262 1.66 -6.67 12.09
N ALA A 263 2.30 -7.17 11.02
CA ALA A 263 3.56 -6.61 10.53
C ALA A 263 3.37 -5.36 9.66
N ILE A 264 2.20 -5.19 9.04
CA ILE A 264 1.87 -4.08 8.12
C ILE A 264 1.23 -2.89 8.84
#